data_AF-A0A7C7P491-F1
#
_entry.id   AF-A0A7C7P491-F1
#
_cell.length_a   1.000
_cell.length_b   1.000
_cell.length_c   1.000
_cell.angle_alpha   90.00
_cell.angle_beta   90.00
_cell.angle_gamma   90.00
#
_symmetry.space_group_name_H-M   'P 1'
#
loop_
_entity.id
_entity.type
_entity.pdbx_description
1 polymer ?
#
loop_
_entity_poly.entity_id
_entity_poly.type
_entity_poly.pdbx_seq_one_letter_code
_entity_poly.pdbx_strand_id
1 'polypeptide(L)'
;MYFIANWKMYGDFKSINSIKNVIKLSKKPKYRKAKIIYCPPYTLLDQFVKITSKTKIYIGAQNCHAHQDYGAFTGSINTKMIKNTGSKFVIVGHSENR
;
A
#
# COMPACT_ATOMS: atom_id res chain seq x y z
N MET A 1 13.19 10.83 6.24
CA MET A 1 12.84 10.83 4.81
C MET A 1 11.75 9.80 4.56
N TYR A 2 10.72 10.18 3.82
CA TYR A 2 9.63 9.29 3.41
C TYR A 2 9.83 8.88 1.95
N PHE A 3 9.62 7.61 1.64
CA PHE A 3 9.54 7.11 0.29
C PHE A 3 8.18 6.47 0.09
N ILE A 4 7.41 6.98 -0.86
CA ILE A 4 6.08 6.47 -1.17
C ILE A 4 6.14 5.87 -2.58
N ALA A 5 5.97 4.56 -2.67
CA ALA A 5 5.92 3.85 -3.93
C ALA A 5 4.46 3.67 -4.35
N ASN A 6 3.94 4.56 -5.19
CA ASN A 6 2.63 4.38 -5.84
C ASN A 6 2.80 3.47 -7.06
N TRP A 7 2.29 2.24 -6.99
CA TRP A 7 2.36 1.30 -8.10
C TRP A 7 1.35 1.53 -9.21
N LYS A 8 0.35 2.40 -8.99
CA LYS A 8 -0.73 2.61 -9.95
C LYS A 8 -1.35 1.27 -10.37
N MET A 9 -1.77 1.17 -11.63
CA MET A 9 -2.29 -0.06 -12.24
C MET A 9 -1.15 -1.00 -12.70
N TYR A 10 -0.30 -1.43 -11.77
CA TYR A 10 0.78 -2.38 -12.04
C TYR A 10 0.90 -3.48 -10.99
N GLY A 11 1.17 -4.69 -11.48
CA GLY A 11 1.53 -5.85 -10.67
C GLY A 11 0.45 -6.92 -10.60
N ASP A 12 0.91 -8.13 -10.34
CA ASP A 12 0.12 -9.36 -10.16
C ASP A 12 0.73 -10.21 -9.02
N PHE A 13 0.26 -11.44 -8.86
CA PHE A 13 0.83 -12.35 -7.84
C PHE A 13 2.30 -12.71 -8.07
N LYS A 14 2.79 -12.69 -9.31
CA LYS A 14 4.22 -12.94 -9.61
C LYS A 14 5.08 -11.75 -9.19
N SER A 15 4.50 -10.55 -9.17
CA SER A 15 5.15 -9.30 -8.79
C SER A 15 5.52 -9.22 -7.31
N ILE A 16 5.05 -10.15 -6.47
CA ILE A 16 5.39 -10.26 -5.04
C ILE A 16 6.90 -10.31 -4.78
N ASN A 17 7.70 -10.85 -5.70
CA ASN A 17 9.14 -10.91 -5.50
C ASN A 17 9.80 -9.51 -5.44
N SER A 18 9.17 -8.49 -6.03
CA SER A 18 9.67 -7.11 -5.98
C SER A 18 9.69 -6.56 -4.54
N ILE A 19 8.65 -6.79 -3.73
CA ILE A 19 8.60 -6.29 -2.35
C ILE A 19 9.67 -6.95 -1.48
N LYS A 20 10.02 -8.22 -1.76
CA LYS A 20 11.13 -8.91 -1.09
C LYS A 20 12.47 -8.20 -1.33
N ASN A 21 12.69 -7.68 -2.54
CA ASN A 21 13.90 -6.90 -2.85
C ASN A 21 13.90 -5.56 -2.09
N VAL A 22 12.76 -4.90 -1.99
CA VAL A 22 12.61 -3.66 -1.20
C VAL A 22 12.89 -3.92 0.29
N ILE A 23 12.41 -5.04 0.85
CA ILE A 23 12.70 -5.46 2.23
C ILE A 23 14.21 -5.66 2.45
N LYS A 24 14.92 -6.26 1.48
CA LYS A 24 16.38 -6.41 1.57
C LYS A 24 17.06 -5.04 1.54
N LEU A 25 16.63 -4.14 0.66
CA LEU A 25 17.18 -2.79 0.55
C LEU A 25 16.94 -1.96 1.81
N SER A 26 15.76 -2.03 2.41
CA SER A 26 15.41 -1.26 3.61
C SER A 26 16.28 -1.59 4.82
N LYS A 27 16.94 -2.75 4.83
CA LYS A 27 17.86 -3.17 5.89
C LYS A 27 19.25 -2.57 5.76
N LYS A 28 19.62 -2.01 4.59
CA LYS A 28 20.95 -1.39 4.40
C LYS A 28 21.10 -0.15 5.28
N PRO A 29 22.30 0.13 5.85
CA PRO A 29 22.51 1.25 6.77
C PRO A 29 22.04 2.61 6.23
N LYS A 30 22.25 2.86 4.93
CA LYS A 30 21.81 4.08 4.22
C LYS A 30 20.30 4.35 4.35
N TYR A 31 19.48 3.30 4.42
CA TYR A 31 18.01 3.41 4.44
C TYR A 31 17.41 3.11 5.82
N ARG A 32 18.24 2.91 6.85
CA ARG A 32 17.75 2.50 8.18
C ARG A 32 16.80 3.50 8.85
N LYS A 33 16.94 4.80 8.51
CA LYS A 33 16.07 5.89 8.99
C LYS A 33 14.95 6.26 8.00
N ALA A 34 14.86 5.57 6.86
CA ALA A 34 13.84 5.83 5.86
C ALA A 34 12.49 5.22 6.30
N LYS A 35 11.40 5.97 6.12
CA LYS A 35 10.04 5.43 6.23
C LYS A 35 9.56 5.11 4.82
N ILE A 36 9.36 3.83 4.54
CA ILE A 36 8.93 3.34 3.23
C ILE A 36 7.46 2.98 3.33
N ILE A 37 6.65 3.56 2.46
CA ILE A 37 5.24 3.22 2.26
C ILE A 37 5.09 2.67 0.85
N TYR A 38 4.52 1.47 0.75
CA TYR A 38 4.27 0.80 -0.51
C TYR A 38 2.78 0.76 -0.81
N CYS A 39 2.37 1.28 -1.95
CA CYS A 39 0.96 1.38 -2.34
C CYS A 39 0.66 0.52 -3.58
N PRO A 40 0.51 -0.81 -3.42
CA PRO A 40 0.13 -1.72 -4.51
C PRO A 40 -1.35 -1.54 -4.91
N PRO A 41 -1.80 -2.10 -6.05
CA PRO A 41 -3.23 -2.17 -6.37
C PRO A 41 -3.98 -2.99 -5.30
N TYR A 42 -5.27 -2.71 -5.11
CA TYR A 42 -6.09 -3.33 -4.06
C TYR A 42 -6.10 -4.86 -4.12
N THR A 43 -6.00 -5.43 -5.32
CA THR A 43 -5.93 -6.87 -5.57
C THR A 43 -4.74 -7.56 -4.88
N LEU A 44 -3.69 -6.82 -4.52
CA LEU A 44 -2.48 -7.32 -3.88
C LEU A 44 -2.31 -6.83 -2.44
N LEU A 45 -3.21 -5.96 -1.94
CA LEU A 45 -3.02 -5.21 -0.71
C LEU A 45 -2.84 -6.11 0.53
N ASP A 46 -3.72 -7.09 0.71
CA ASP A 46 -3.66 -8.06 1.83
C ASP A 46 -2.36 -8.88 1.82
N GLN A 47 -1.96 -9.38 0.65
CA GLN A 47 -0.73 -10.16 0.53
C GLN A 47 0.52 -9.34 0.85
N PHE A 48 0.56 -8.08 0.39
CA PHE A 48 1.68 -7.19 0.68
C PHE A 48 1.75 -6.88 2.19
N VAL A 49 0.61 -6.70 2.86
CA VAL A 49 0.58 -6.55 4.33
C VAL A 49 1.14 -7.79 5.01
N LYS A 50 0.69 -8.99 4.63
CA LYS A 50 1.16 -10.25 5.22
C LYS A 50 2.68 -10.40 5.11
N ILE A 51 3.24 -10.11 3.94
CA ILE A 51 4.68 -10.23 3.66
C ILE A 51 5.51 -9.20 4.43
N THR A 52 4.98 -7.98 4.59
CA THR A 52 5.71 -6.88 5.26
C THR A 52 5.47 -6.80 6.76
N SER A 53 4.58 -7.62 7.32
CA SER A 53 4.16 -7.62 8.73
C SER A 53 5.30 -7.60 9.77
N LYS A 54 6.45 -8.24 9.47
CA LYS A 54 7.63 -8.29 10.34
C LYS A 54 8.75 -7.34 9.91
N THR A 55 8.42 -6.28 9.18
CA THR A 55 9.39 -5.33 8.61
C THR A 55 9.06 -3.89 9.01
N LYS A 56 9.93 -2.94 8.64
CA LYS A 56 9.69 -1.49 8.84
C LYS A 56 9.02 -0.83 7.62
N ILE A 57 8.53 -1.62 6.68
CA ILE A 57 7.82 -1.13 5.50
C ILE A 57 6.33 -1.11 5.82
N TYR A 58 5.68 0.01 5.54
CA TYR A 58 4.24 0.16 5.66
C TYR A 58 3.57 -0.07 4.31
N ILE A 59 2.33 -0.55 4.35
CA ILE A 59 1.49 -0.68 3.16
C ILE A 59 0.40 0.39 3.20
N GLY A 60 0.11 0.96 2.04
CA GLY A 60 -1.00 1.89 1.84
C GLY A 60 -1.85 1.55 0.62
N ALA A 61 -3.04 2.13 0.56
CA ALA A 61 -3.90 2.06 -0.62
C ALA A 61 -3.68 3.28 -1.54
N GLN A 62 -4.16 3.19 -2.78
CA GLN A 62 -3.96 4.22 -3.80
C GLN A 62 -5.10 5.24 -3.87
N ASN A 63 -6.26 4.94 -3.29
CA ASN A 63 -7.40 5.83 -3.13
C ASN A 63 -8.29 5.35 -1.97
N CYS A 64 -9.32 6.11 -1.64
CA CYS A 64 -10.46 5.62 -0.87
C CYS A 64 -11.72 6.43 -1.22
N HIS A 65 -12.87 5.80 -1.01
CA HIS A 65 -14.15 6.49 -1.02
C HIS A 65 -14.25 7.50 0.12
N ALA A 66 -14.97 8.60 -0.10
CA ALA A 66 -15.15 9.66 0.90
C ALA A 66 -15.95 9.20 2.12
N HIS A 67 -16.94 8.32 1.92
CA HIS A 67 -17.66 7.69 3.02
C HIS A 67 -16.82 6.58 3.65
N GLN A 68 -16.63 6.64 4.96
CA GLN A 68 -15.85 5.66 5.74
C GLN A 68 -16.59 4.34 6.00
N ASP A 69 -17.93 4.38 6.12
CA ASP A 69 -18.75 3.22 6.46
C ASP A 69 -19.19 2.40 5.24
N TYR A 70 -19.76 1.22 5.50
CA TYR A 70 -20.32 0.37 4.45
C TYR A 70 -21.56 1.02 3.84
N GLY A 71 -21.76 0.83 2.54
CA GLY A 71 -22.89 1.40 1.79
C GLY A 71 -22.92 0.89 0.36
N ALA A 72 -23.96 1.27 -0.38
CA ALA A 72 -24.21 0.84 -1.76
C ALA A 72 -23.36 1.63 -2.78
N PHE A 73 -22.03 1.57 -2.65
CA PHE A 73 -21.07 2.23 -3.53
C PHE A 73 -20.29 1.19 -4.36
N THR A 74 -20.95 0.59 -5.36
CA THR A 74 -20.37 -0.47 -6.20
C THR A 74 -19.00 -0.08 -6.76
N GLY A 75 -18.02 -0.97 -6.61
CA GLY A 75 -16.63 -0.76 -7.07
C GLY A 75 -15.78 0.16 -6.19
N SER A 76 -16.37 0.83 -5.19
CA SER A 76 -15.64 1.70 -4.27
C SER A 76 -15.08 0.94 -3.07
N ILE A 77 -14.00 1.46 -2.49
CA ILE A 77 -13.36 0.91 -1.29
C ILE A 77 -13.24 2.02 -0.26
N ASN A 78 -13.85 1.83 0.91
CA ASN A 78 -13.77 2.79 2.01
C ASN A 78 -12.53 2.56 2.90
N THR A 79 -12.24 3.52 3.77
CA THR A 79 -11.10 3.44 4.70
C THR A 79 -11.23 2.31 5.72
N LYS A 80 -12.45 1.91 6.09
CA LYS A 80 -12.69 0.78 7.01
C LYS A 80 -12.24 -0.56 6.40
N MET A 81 -12.58 -0.81 5.14
CA MET A 81 -12.14 -1.97 4.36
C MET A 81 -10.61 -1.99 4.21
N ILE A 82 -10.01 -0.85 3.87
CA ILE A 82 -8.54 -0.71 3.73
C ILE A 82 -7.84 -1.00 5.06
N LYS A 83 -8.32 -0.40 6.16
CA LYS A 83 -7.75 -0.60 7.49
C LYS A 83 -7.83 -2.07 7.92
N ASN A 84 -8.90 -2.77 7.54
CA ASN A 84 -9.10 -4.18 7.86
C ASN A 84 -8.06 -5.10 7.18
N THR A 85 -7.46 -4.68 6.06
CA THR A 85 -6.36 -5.44 5.45
C THR A 85 -5.05 -5.30 6.23
N GLY A 86 -5.00 -4.39 7.21
CA GLY A 86 -3.79 -4.03 7.97
C GLY A 86 -2.98 -2.88 7.37
N SER A 87 -3.43 -2.31 6.25
CA SER A 87 -2.84 -1.11 5.65
C SER A 87 -2.90 0.09 6.60
N LYS A 88 -1.90 0.98 6.52
CA LYS A 88 -1.74 2.12 7.45
C LYS A 88 -1.87 3.49 6.79
N PHE A 89 -1.85 3.54 5.46
CA PHE A 89 -1.86 4.78 4.69
C PHE A 89 -2.82 4.69 3.50
N VAL A 90 -3.24 5.84 2.97
CA VAL A 90 -4.00 5.96 1.73
C VAL A 90 -3.53 7.20 0.99
N ILE A 91 -3.27 7.08 -0.31
CA ILE A 91 -3.05 8.23 -1.19
C ILE A 91 -4.41 8.83 -1.54
N VAL A 92 -4.56 10.15 -1.45
CA VAL A 92 -5.81 10.86 -1.81
C VAL A 92 -5.49 12.02 -2.73
N GLY A 93 -6.31 12.24 -3.76
CA GLY A 93 -6.15 13.37 -4.69
C GLY A 93 -4.93 13.26 -5.61
N HIS A 94 -4.52 12.04 -5.94
CA HIS A 94 -3.55 11.80 -7.03
C HIS A 94 -4.07 12.42 -8.33
N SER A 95 -3.21 12.99 -9.17
CA SER A 95 -3.63 13.70 -10.39
C SER A 95 -4.43 12.83 -11.36
N GLU A 96 -4.14 11.53 -11.43
CA GLU A 96 -4.91 10.56 -12.25
C GLU A 96 -6.34 10.28 -11.71
N ASN A 97 -6.66 10.76 -10.51
CA ASN A 97 -7.99 10.70 -9.90
C ASN A 97 -8.67 12.08 -9.82
N ARG A 98 -8.08 13.14 -10.41
CA ARG A 98 -8.65 14.50 -10.48
C ARG A 98 -9.15 14.77 -11.88
#